data_AF-A0A5N0VEB5-F1
#
_entry.id   AF-A0A5N0VEB5-F1
#
_cell.length_a   1.000
_cell.length_b   1.000
_cell.length_c   1.000
_cell.angle_alpha   90.00
_cell.angle_beta   90.00
_cell.angle_gamma   90.00
#
_symmetry.space_group_name_H-M   'P 1'
#
loop_
_entity.id
_entity.type
_entity.pdbx_description
1 polymer ?
#
loop_
_entity_poly.entity_id
_entity_poly.type
_entity_poly.pdbx_seq_one_letter_code
_entity_poly.pdbx_strand_id
1 'polypeptide(L)'
;MTSPTKPGDWEPIIPVDEHKYVGLLDNESVYVGTFQSAEREVSPGNPIFLLPLLEVDFAIVRSRLRDRANSLNRDENYFYDRLPVRQLPKVAFLMESDYWAKLALGWVEQIGVGLYIEELRRLTNARWASQSTRHRARRMLKW
;
A
#
# COMPACT_ATOMS: atom_id res chain seq x y z
N MET A 1 -15.06 -11.19 -17.77
CA MET A 1 -16.00 -10.05 -17.66
C MET A 1 -16.55 -10.06 -16.24
N THR A 2 -15.97 -9.26 -15.34
CA THR A 2 -16.50 -9.08 -13.98
C THR A 2 -17.64 -8.08 -14.05
N SER A 3 -18.82 -8.49 -13.59
CA SER A 3 -20.03 -7.67 -13.51
C SER A 3 -19.77 -6.37 -12.73
N PRO A 4 -20.38 -5.23 -13.11
CA PRO A 4 -20.37 -4.05 -12.26
C PRO A 4 -21.05 -4.39 -10.93
N THR A 5 -20.32 -4.18 -9.83
CA THR A 5 -20.79 -4.38 -8.46
C THR A 5 -22.03 -3.51 -8.18
N LYS A 6 -22.94 -4.02 -7.32
CA LYS A 6 -24.21 -3.38 -6.92
C LYS A 6 -24.02 -1.90 -6.52
N PRO A 7 -25.08 -1.06 -6.58
CA PRO A 7 -25.05 0.28 -6.00
C PRO A 7 -24.93 0.16 -4.47
N GLY A 8 -23.69 0.19 -3.98
CA GLY A 8 -23.33 0.48 -2.60
C GLY A 8 -22.76 1.90 -2.51
N ASP A 9 -22.61 2.42 -1.30
CA ASP A 9 -22.06 3.77 -1.08
C ASP A 9 -20.54 3.72 -1.29
N TRP A 10 -20.11 4.04 -2.50
CA TRP A 10 -18.70 4.04 -2.91
C TRP A 10 -18.02 5.35 -2.50
N GLU A 11 -17.03 5.24 -1.63
CA GLU A 11 -16.23 6.37 -1.16
C GLU A 11 -14.79 6.27 -1.69
N PRO A 12 -14.43 6.99 -2.77
CA PRO A 12 -13.05 7.07 -3.24
C PRO A 12 -12.20 7.86 -2.22
N ILE A 13 -11.04 7.33 -1.85
CA ILE A 13 -10.18 7.88 -0.79
C ILE A 13 -8.89 8.46 -1.38
N ILE A 14 -8.11 7.63 -2.08
CA ILE A 14 -6.78 8.01 -2.54
C ILE A 14 -6.53 7.45 -3.94
N PRO A 15 -5.96 8.24 -4.88
CA PRO A 15 -5.59 7.73 -6.19
C PRO A 15 -4.43 6.73 -6.07
N VAL A 16 -4.52 5.64 -6.83
CA VAL A 16 -3.48 4.62 -7.00
C VAL A 16 -2.77 4.79 -8.33
N ASP A 17 -3.48 5.26 -9.35
CA ASP A 17 -2.95 5.67 -10.65
C ASP A 17 -3.79 6.85 -11.20
N GLU A 18 -3.61 7.20 -12.48
CA GLU A 18 -4.32 8.32 -13.13
C GLU A 18 -5.85 8.17 -13.17
N HIS A 19 -6.37 6.94 -13.10
CA HIS A 19 -7.78 6.64 -13.30
C HIS A 19 -8.41 5.84 -12.16
N LYS A 20 -7.59 5.29 -11.27
CA LYS A 20 -8.03 4.40 -10.19
C LYS A 20 -7.82 4.98 -8.82
N TYR A 21 -8.77 4.69 -7.96
CA TYR A 21 -8.82 5.06 -6.56
C TYR A 21 -8.93 3.80 -5.71
N VAL A 22 -8.25 3.82 -4.57
CA VAL A 22 -8.62 2.98 -3.43
C VAL A 22 -9.68 3.72 -2.63
N GLY A 23 -10.67 2.97 -2.18
CA GLY A 23 -11.80 3.49 -1.45
C GLY A 23 -12.45 2.43 -0.58
N LEU A 24 -13.52 2.83 0.10
CA LEU A 24 -14.40 1.92 0.85
C LEU A 24 -15.72 1.77 0.11
N LEU A 25 -16.22 0.55 0.04
CA LEU A 25 -17.60 0.27 -0.32
C LEU A 25 -18.39 -0.01 0.97
N ASP A 26 -19.51 0.68 1.13
CA ASP A 26 -20.41 0.54 2.28
C ASP A 26 -19.70 0.77 3.64
N ASN A 27 -18.68 1.64 3.66
CA ASN A 27 -17.84 1.95 4.84
C ASN A 27 -17.04 0.78 5.45
N GLU A 28 -17.03 -0.39 4.80
CA GLU A 28 -16.46 -1.61 5.37
C GLU A 28 -15.32 -2.15 4.52
N SER A 29 -15.62 -2.49 3.27
CA SER A 29 -14.72 -3.29 2.44
C SER A 29 -13.85 -2.39 1.57
N VAL A 30 -12.56 -2.73 1.47
CA VAL A 30 -11.61 -1.97 0.65
C VAL A 30 -11.74 -2.40 -0.80
N TYR A 31 -11.90 -1.44 -1.71
CA TYR A 31 -11.97 -1.68 -3.15
C TYR A 31 -10.97 -0.80 -3.89
N VAL A 32 -10.61 -1.25 -5.09
CA VAL A 32 -10.08 -0.39 -6.16
C VAL A 32 -11.17 -0.17 -7.19
N GLY A 33 -11.29 1.05 -7.68
CA GLY A 33 -12.25 1.39 -8.73
C GLY A 33 -11.95 2.75 -9.33
N THR A 34 -12.90 3.30 -10.08
CA THR A 34 -12.81 4.67 -10.58
C THR A 34 -13.23 5.65 -9.47
N PHE A 35 -13.20 6.94 -9.75
CA PHE A 35 -13.80 7.92 -8.84
C PHE A 35 -15.32 7.70 -8.66
N GLN A 36 -16.00 7.09 -9.64
CA GLN A 36 -17.46 6.95 -9.65
C GLN A 36 -17.95 5.59 -9.16
N SER A 37 -17.13 4.54 -9.28
CA SER A 37 -17.57 3.17 -9.02
C SER A 37 -16.46 2.28 -8.46
N ALA A 38 -16.82 1.43 -7.50
CA ALA A 38 -15.99 0.32 -7.04
C ALA A 38 -15.98 -0.81 -8.09
N GLU A 39 -14.80 -1.33 -8.44
CA GLU A 39 -14.65 -2.36 -9.48
C GLU A 39 -14.13 -3.69 -8.95
N ARG A 40 -13.19 -3.65 -8.00
CA ARG A 40 -12.50 -4.84 -7.52
C ARG A 40 -12.23 -4.75 -6.03
N GLU A 41 -12.71 -5.75 -5.30
CA GLU A 41 -12.43 -5.89 -3.88
C GLU A 41 -10.94 -6.18 -3.65
N VAL A 42 -10.40 -5.58 -2.60
CA VAL A 42 -9.02 -5.77 -2.16
C VAL A 42 -9.03 -6.75 -1.00
N SER A 43 -8.52 -7.95 -1.26
CA SER A 43 -8.38 -8.95 -0.20
C SER A 43 -7.41 -8.42 0.89
N PRO A 44 -7.81 -8.40 2.17
CA PRO A 44 -6.94 -7.94 3.26
C PRO A 44 -5.64 -8.74 3.37
N GLY A 45 -5.65 -10.03 3.02
CA GLY A 45 -4.45 -10.88 3.04
C GLY A 45 -3.53 -10.72 1.82
N ASN A 46 -3.98 -10.03 0.77
CA ASN A 46 -3.21 -9.86 -0.45
C ASN A 46 -3.55 -8.54 -1.18
N PRO A 47 -3.15 -7.37 -0.64
CA PRO A 47 -3.46 -6.08 -1.23
C PRO A 47 -2.56 -5.70 -2.42
N ILE A 48 -2.34 -6.63 -3.37
CA ILE A 48 -1.48 -6.41 -4.55
C ILE A 48 -1.93 -5.20 -5.38
N PHE A 49 -3.23 -4.95 -5.49
CA PHE A 49 -3.75 -3.82 -6.26
C PHE A 49 -3.44 -2.45 -5.66
N LEU A 50 -2.89 -2.40 -4.44
CA LEU A 50 -2.49 -1.17 -3.76
C LEU A 50 -1.00 -0.88 -3.92
N LEU A 51 -0.21 -1.79 -4.50
CA LEU A 51 1.23 -1.60 -4.67
C LEU A 51 1.65 -0.33 -5.40
N PRO A 52 0.91 0.20 -6.40
CA PRO A 52 1.30 1.46 -7.02
C PRO A 52 1.33 2.63 -6.04
N LEU A 53 0.67 2.55 -4.87
CA LEU A 53 0.85 3.56 -3.83
C LEU A 53 2.31 3.69 -3.37
N LEU A 54 3.12 2.62 -3.45
CA LEU A 54 4.54 2.64 -3.11
C LEU A 54 5.38 3.58 -4.00
N GLU A 55 4.86 3.98 -5.15
CA GLU A 55 5.50 4.95 -6.05
C GLU A 55 5.45 6.37 -5.49
N VAL A 56 4.58 6.61 -4.52
CA VAL A 56 4.46 7.87 -3.77
C VAL A 56 5.13 7.72 -2.42
N ASP A 57 5.77 8.78 -1.94
CA ASP A 57 6.35 8.82 -0.61
C ASP A 57 5.32 8.52 0.49
N PHE A 58 5.70 7.73 1.51
CA PHE A 58 4.76 7.28 2.54
C PHE A 58 4.18 8.46 3.35
N ALA A 59 4.97 9.50 3.62
CA ALA A 59 4.47 10.69 4.31
C ALA A 59 3.40 11.42 3.49
N ILE A 60 3.56 11.46 2.16
CA ILE A 60 2.56 12.05 1.25
C ILE A 60 1.27 11.20 1.26
N VAL A 61 1.39 9.87 1.17
CA VAL A 61 0.23 8.98 1.29
C VAL A 61 -0.48 9.18 2.62
N ARG A 62 0.26 9.22 3.73
CA ARG A 62 -0.31 9.45 5.06
C ARG A 62 -1.02 10.81 5.17
N SER A 63 -0.44 11.88 4.62
CA SER A 63 -1.10 13.19 4.59
C SER A 63 -2.39 13.13 3.78
N ARG A 64 -2.38 12.54 2.58
CA ARG A 64 -3.58 12.43 1.74
C ARG A 64 -4.72 11.69 2.42
N LEU A 65 -4.41 10.61 3.13
CA LEU A 65 -5.41 9.85 3.91
C LEU A 65 -6.00 10.71 5.04
N ARG A 66 -5.15 11.43 5.77
CA ARG A 66 -5.60 12.36 6.82
C ARG A 66 -6.46 13.48 6.26
N ASP A 67 -6.01 14.13 5.19
CA ASP A 67 -6.70 15.26 4.58
C ASP A 67 -8.07 14.82 4.04
N ARG A 68 -8.15 13.60 3.48
CA ARG A 68 -9.41 12.99 3.06
C ARG A 68 -10.32 12.70 4.25
N ALA A 69 -9.81 12.12 5.34
CA ALA A 69 -10.59 11.88 6.55
C ALA A 69 -11.18 13.18 7.13
N ASN A 70 -10.35 14.22 7.22
CA ASN A 70 -10.77 15.55 7.66
C ASN A 70 -11.85 16.14 6.76
N SER A 71 -11.74 16.00 5.43
CA SER A 71 -12.75 16.49 4.48
C SER A 71 -14.13 15.85 4.66
N LEU A 72 -14.17 14.69 5.33
CA LEU A 72 -15.37 13.89 5.59
C LEU A 72 -15.78 13.93 7.08
N ASN A 73 -15.18 14.83 7.87
CA ASN A 73 -15.39 14.94 9.32
C ASN A 73 -15.19 13.61 10.07
N ARG A 74 -14.19 12.82 9.65
CA ARG A 74 -13.77 11.58 10.32
C ARG A 74 -12.52 11.81 11.16
N ASP A 75 -12.19 10.86 12.04
CA ASP A 75 -10.91 10.84 12.76
C ASP A 75 -9.73 10.85 11.77
N GLU A 76 -8.64 11.54 12.10
CA GLU A 76 -7.48 11.70 11.20
C GLU A 76 -6.83 10.37 10.78
N ASN A 77 -6.96 9.31 11.59
CA ASN A 77 -6.45 7.98 11.30
C ASN A 77 -7.51 7.04 10.72
N TYR A 78 -8.76 7.50 10.53
CA TYR A 78 -9.89 6.67 10.10
C TYR A 78 -9.59 5.79 8.88
N PHE A 79 -9.02 6.37 7.82
CA PHE A 79 -8.64 5.61 6.63
C PHE A 79 -7.30 4.90 6.78
N TYR A 80 -6.37 5.45 7.55
CA TYR A 80 -5.07 4.83 7.79
C TYR A 80 -5.21 3.46 8.50
N ASP A 81 -6.16 3.36 9.43
CA ASP A 81 -6.43 2.14 10.19
C ASP A 81 -7.22 1.10 9.39
N ARG A 82 -7.96 1.53 8.35
CA ARG A 82 -8.79 0.65 7.51
C ARG A 82 -8.08 0.15 6.26
N LEU A 83 -7.19 0.95 5.69
CA LEU A 83 -6.45 0.55 4.49
C LEU A 83 -5.19 -0.24 4.88
N PRO A 84 -4.86 -1.34 4.18
CA PRO A 84 -3.70 -2.17 4.52
C PRO A 84 -2.37 -1.57 4.03
N VAL A 85 -2.20 -0.25 4.12
CA VAL A 85 -1.02 0.49 3.60
C VAL A 85 0.28 0.05 4.26
N ARG A 86 0.25 -0.26 5.56
CA ARG A 86 1.44 -0.75 6.29
C ARG A 86 1.86 -2.16 5.86
N GLN A 87 0.98 -2.90 5.20
CA GLN A 87 1.27 -4.26 4.73
C GLN A 87 1.97 -4.26 3.36
N LEU A 88 1.87 -3.16 2.59
CA LEU A 88 2.39 -3.09 1.23
C LEU A 88 3.88 -3.43 1.09
N PRO A 89 4.78 -3.02 2.01
CA PRO A 89 6.16 -3.45 1.92
C PRO A 89 6.33 -4.98 1.98
N LYS A 90 5.54 -5.67 2.81
CA LYS A 90 5.59 -7.13 2.91
C LYS A 90 5.13 -7.78 1.60
N VAL A 91 4.03 -7.29 1.04
CA VAL A 91 3.50 -7.77 -0.25
C VAL A 91 4.52 -7.55 -1.37
N ALA A 92 5.15 -6.37 -1.42
CA ALA A 92 6.18 -6.06 -2.40
C ALA A 92 7.36 -7.02 -2.34
N PHE A 93 7.82 -7.40 -1.13
CA PHE A 93 8.89 -8.37 -0.98
C PHE A 93 8.47 -9.80 -1.37
N LEU A 94 7.21 -10.18 -1.13
CA LEU A 94 6.66 -11.48 -1.52
C LEU A 94 6.48 -11.64 -3.03
N MET A 95 6.31 -10.55 -3.77
CA MET A 95 6.20 -10.58 -5.23
C MET A 95 7.52 -10.86 -5.95
N GLU A 96 8.66 -10.87 -5.24
CA GLU A 96 9.98 -11.13 -5.80
C GLU A 96 10.36 -10.22 -6.98
N SER A 97 9.83 -9.00 -6.99
CA SER A 97 10.14 -7.97 -7.99
C SER A 97 11.10 -6.95 -7.39
N ASP A 98 12.28 -6.81 -7.99
CA ASP A 98 13.29 -5.83 -7.54
C ASP A 98 12.74 -4.40 -7.55
N TYR A 99 11.88 -4.07 -8.52
CA TYR A 99 11.20 -2.78 -8.61
C TYR A 99 10.37 -2.49 -7.36
N TRP A 100 9.42 -3.38 -7.03
CA TRP A 100 8.55 -3.21 -5.87
C TRP A 100 9.33 -3.24 -4.56
N ALA A 101 10.33 -4.11 -4.45
CA ALA A 101 11.19 -4.19 -3.28
C ALA A 101 11.95 -2.88 -3.05
N LYS A 102 12.48 -2.26 -4.10
CA LYS A 102 13.20 -0.99 -4.01
C LYS A 102 12.31 0.15 -3.51
N LEU A 103 11.06 0.23 -3.99
CA LEU A 103 10.07 1.21 -3.53
C LEU A 103 9.67 0.94 -2.08
N ALA A 104 9.35 -0.31 -1.75
CA ALA A 104 9.01 -0.75 -0.41
C ALA A 104 10.08 -0.41 0.63
N LEU A 105 11.36 -0.53 0.28
CA LEU A 105 12.46 -0.11 1.15
C LEU A 105 12.38 1.39 1.53
N GLY A 106 11.93 2.27 0.62
CA GLY A 106 11.70 3.68 0.94
C GLY A 106 10.61 3.89 2.00
N TRP A 107 9.54 3.10 1.92
CA TRP A 107 8.48 3.12 2.93
C TRP A 107 8.94 2.54 4.26
N VAL A 108 9.72 1.44 4.25
CA VAL A 108 10.25 0.82 5.48
C VAL A 108 11.10 1.79 6.31
N GLU A 109 11.90 2.63 5.66
CA GLU A 109 12.67 3.71 6.32
C GLU A 109 11.76 4.69 7.08
N GLN A 110 10.59 5.02 6.53
CA GLN A 110 9.68 6.01 7.11
C GLN A 110 8.73 5.41 8.15
N ILE A 111 8.25 4.19 7.93
CA ILE A 111 7.33 3.50 8.84
C ILE A 111 8.09 2.96 10.06
N GLY A 112 9.32 2.49 9.85
CA GLY A 112 10.18 1.93 10.88
C GLY A 112 10.63 0.52 10.56
N VAL A 113 11.95 0.34 10.51
CA VAL A 113 12.65 -0.93 10.20
C VAL A 113 12.18 -2.09 11.09
N GLY A 114 11.87 -1.82 12.36
CA GLY A 114 11.52 -2.85 13.35
C GLY A 114 10.33 -3.74 12.96
N LEU A 115 9.41 -3.23 12.15
CA LEU A 115 8.21 -3.95 11.72
C LEU A 115 8.47 -4.95 10.58
N TYR A 116 9.64 -4.86 9.95
CA TYR A 116 9.98 -5.58 8.72
C TYR A 116 11.31 -6.34 8.83
N ILE A 117 11.81 -6.59 10.04
CA ILE A 117 13.13 -7.20 10.27
C ILE A 117 13.27 -8.53 9.51
N GLU A 118 12.30 -9.42 9.63
CA GLU A 118 12.36 -10.75 9.00
C GLU A 118 12.27 -10.69 7.48
N GLU A 119 11.46 -9.78 6.94
CA GLU A 119 11.38 -9.52 5.51
C GLU A 119 12.70 -8.96 4.97
N LEU A 120 13.31 -8.00 5.67
CA LEU A 120 14.60 -7.42 5.30
C LEU A 120 15.70 -8.49 5.34
N ARG A 121 15.75 -9.33 6.38
CA ARG A 121 16.72 -10.43 6.50
C ARG A 121 16.64 -11.36 5.29
N ARG A 122 15.43 -11.78 4.91
CA ARG A 122 15.21 -12.59 3.70
C ARG A 122 15.67 -11.86 2.45
N LEU A 123 15.33 -10.57 2.32
CA LEU A 123 15.72 -9.75 1.17
C LEU A 123 17.25 -9.66 1.03
N THR A 124 18.02 -9.58 2.12
CA THR A 124 19.50 -9.50 2.06
C THR A 124 20.18 -10.68 1.37
N ASN A 125 19.50 -11.82 1.25
CA ASN A 125 20.02 -13.05 0.62
C ASN A 125 19.21 -13.48 -0.61
N ALA A 126 18.22 -12.68 -1.02
CA ALA A 126 17.33 -13.00 -2.13
C ALA A 126 18.07 -12.98 -3.47
N ARG A 127 17.99 -14.07 -4.24
CA ARG A 127 18.63 -14.19 -5.56
C ARG A 127 17.96 -13.30 -6.62
N TRP A 128 16.65 -13.09 -6.50
CA TRP A 128 15.87 -12.25 -7.41
C TRP A 128 16.15 -10.75 -7.24
N ALA A 129 16.59 -10.32 -6.05
CA ALA A 129 16.86 -8.92 -5.77
C ALA A 129 18.20 -8.48 -6.38
N SER A 130 18.32 -7.22 -6.78
CA SER A 130 19.59 -6.66 -7.23
C SER A 130 20.56 -6.48 -6.06
N GLN A 131 21.86 -6.39 -6.36
CA GLN A 131 22.87 -6.13 -5.34
C GLN A 131 22.60 -4.81 -4.58
N SER A 132 22.10 -3.80 -5.28
CA SER A 132 21.73 -2.51 -4.70
C SER A 132 20.61 -2.65 -3.67
N THR A 133 19.52 -3.35 -4.03
CA THR A 133 18.39 -3.62 -3.13
C THR A 133 18.83 -4.42 -1.90
N ARG A 134 19.60 -5.50 -2.10
CA ARG A 134 20.15 -6.29 -0.97
C ARG A 134 21.05 -5.45 -0.06
N HIS A 135 21.92 -4.61 -0.64
CA HIS A 135 22.82 -3.77 0.13
C HIS A 135 22.05 -2.72 0.95
N ARG A 136 21.02 -2.08 0.38
CA ARG A 136 20.15 -1.15 1.12
C ARG A 136 19.48 -1.84 2.31
N ALA A 137 18.94 -3.05 2.12
CA ALA A 137 18.36 -3.83 3.21
C ALA A 137 19.37 -4.17 4.32
N ARG A 138 20.62 -4.54 3.99
CA ARG A 138 21.68 -4.76 4.99
C ARG A 138 21.98 -3.51 5.81
N ARG A 139 22.09 -2.35 5.16
CA ARG A 139 22.32 -1.07 5.86
C ARG A 139 21.22 -0.76 6.87
N MET A 140 19.96 -1.03 6.52
CA MET A 140 18.83 -0.84 7.46
C MET A 140 18.93 -1.74 8.69
N LEU A 141 19.41 -2.97 8.51
CA LEU A 141 19.63 -3.92 9.60
C LEU A 141 20.91 -3.65 10.40
N LYS A 142 21.73 -2.67 9.97
CA LYS A 142 23.08 -2.40 10.52
C LYS A 142 23.99 -3.63 10.45
N TRP A 143 23.91 -4.36 9.33
CA TRP A 143 24.76 -5.51 9.01
C TRP A 143 25.92 -5.11 8.10
#